data_AF-S2W0S5-F1
#
_entry.id   AF-S2W0S5-F1
#
_cell.length_a   1.000
_cell.length_b   1.000
_cell.length_c   1.000
_cell.angle_alpha   90.00
_cell.angle_beta   90.00
_cell.angle_gamma   90.00
#
_symmetry.space_group_name_H-M   'P 1'
#
loop_
_entity.id
_entity.type
_entity.pdbx_description
1 polymer ?
#
loop_
_entity_poly.entity_id
_entity_poly.type
_entity_poly.pdbx_seq_one_letter_code
_entity_poly.pdbx_strand_id
1 'polypeptide(L)'
;MFLTVLFIIGITSEGMTGALAAGRQKMDLFGVIMIAIITALGGGSVRDVLLGHYPLTWVRHPEYLLIVSAAAIITVSISGIMKHF
;
A
#
# COMPACT_ATOMS: atom_id res chain seq x y z
N MET A 1 4.51 18.83 -8.55
CA MET A 1 5.25 18.55 -7.30
C MET A 1 4.30 18.35 -6.11
N PHE A 2 3.41 19.31 -5.80
CA PHE A 2 2.46 19.17 -4.68
C PHE A 2 1.57 17.91 -4.75
N LEU A 3 0.93 17.64 -5.89
CA LEU A 3 0.08 16.46 -6.08
C LEU A 3 0.83 15.14 -5.87
N THR A 4 2.10 15.08 -6.29
CA THR A 4 2.94 13.88 -6.13
C THR A 4 3.22 13.62 -4.65
N VAL A 5 3.49 14.66 -3.86
CA VAL A 5 3.71 14.53 -2.42
C VAL A 5 2.44 14.02 -1.73
N LEU A 6 1.28 14.61 -2.03
CA LEU A 6 0.00 14.13 -1.50
C LEU A 6 -0.29 12.70 -1.91
N PHE A 7 0.02 12.34 -3.15
CA PHE A 7 -0.14 10.97 -3.64
C PHE A 7 0.72 9.97 -2.86
N ILE A 8 2.00 10.28 -2.64
CA ILE A 8 2.91 9.43 -1.86
C ILE A 8 2.41 9.27 -0.41
N ILE A 9 1.94 10.36 0.21
CA ILE A 9 1.34 10.31 1.56
C ILE A 9 0.11 9.41 1.56
N GLY A 10 -0.78 9.55 0.57
CA GLY A 10 -1.99 8.77 0.43
C GLY A 10 -1.73 7.27 0.32
N ILE A 11 -0.95 6.85 -0.69
CA ILE A 11 -0.66 5.43 -0.92
C ILE A 11 0.09 4.80 0.28
N THR A 12 0.91 5.60 0.97
CA THR A 12 1.61 5.13 2.17
C THR A 12 0.60 4.88 3.30
N SER A 13 -0.27 5.86 3.60
CA SER A 13 -1.29 5.74 4.65
C SER A 13 -2.28 4.59 4.39
N GLU A 14 -2.72 4.45 3.14
CA GLU A 14 -3.59 3.35 2.70
C GLU A 14 -2.90 1.99 2.83
N GLY A 15 -1.64 1.90 2.40
CA GLY A 15 -0.82 0.69 2.53
C GLY A 15 -0.61 0.27 3.98
N MET A 16 -0.31 1.22 4.88
CA MET A 16 -0.20 0.95 6.32
C MET A 16 -1.51 0.42 6.89
N THR A 17 -2.65 0.98 6.48
CA THR A 17 -3.98 0.53 6.92
C THR A 17 -4.26 -0.91 6.46
N GLY A 18 -3.99 -1.21 5.19
CA GLY A 18 -4.10 -2.56 4.64
C GLY A 18 -3.19 -3.57 5.36
N ALA A 19 -1.95 -3.16 5.64
CA ALA A 19 -0.97 -3.98 6.35
C ALA A 19 -1.41 -4.32 7.78
N LEU A 20 -1.96 -3.34 8.52
CA LEU A 20 -2.52 -3.57 9.86
C LEU A 20 -3.73 -4.51 9.82
N ALA A 21 -4.62 -4.33 8.85
CA ALA A 21 -5.79 -5.19 8.68
C ALA A 21 -5.37 -6.65 8.39
N ALA A 22 -4.43 -6.85 7.46
CA ALA A 22 -3.88 -8.17 7.13
C ALA A 22 -3.11 -8.80 8.31
N GLY A 23 -2.31 -8.01 9.03
CA GLY A 23 -1.59 -8.46 10.21
C GLY A 23 -2.51 -8.91 11.35
N ARG A 24 -3.66 -8.25 11.55
CA ARG A 24 -4.69 -8.67 12.51
C ARG A 24 -5.33 -10.02 12.15
N GLN A 25 -5.42 -10.32 10.85
CA GLN A 25 -5.87 -11.61 10.35
C GLN A 25 -4.77 -12.69 10.35
N LYS A 26 -3.60 -12.40 10.95
CA LYS A 26 -2.47 -13.33 11.07
C LYS A 26 -1.99 -13.88 9.70
N MET A 27 -2.11 -13.05 8.65
CA MET A 27 -1.55 -13.38 7.35
C MET A 27 -0.01 -13.42 7.41
N ASP A 28 0.60 -14.17 6.50
CA ASP A 28 2.05 -14.16 6.32
C ASP A 28 2.53 -12.84 5.70
N LEU A 29 3.85 -12.62 5.70
CA LEU A 29 4.42 -11.37 5.23
C LEU A 29 4.06 -11.07 3.77
N PHE A 30 4.02 -12.10 2.93
CA PHE A 30 3.60 -11.96 1.54
C PHE A 30 2.15 -11.50 1.44
N GLY A 31 1.23 -12.13 2.18
CA GLY A 31 -0.17 -11.74 2.25
C GLY A 31 -0.36 -10.30 2.73
N VAL A 32 0.37 -9.89 3.77
CA VAL A 32 0.36 -8.50 4.27
C VAL A 32 0.76 -7.51 3.18
N ILE A 33 1.87 -7.76 2.49
CA ILE A 33 2.37 -6.88 1.42
C ILE A 33 1.37 -6.81 0.27
N MET A 34 0.78 -7.94 -0.13
CA MET A 34 -0.24 -7.97 -1.18
C MET A 34 -1.47 -7.15 -0.82
N ILE A 35 -2.01 -7.32 0.40
CA ILE A 35 -3.16 -6.53 0.85
C ILE A 35 -2.82 -5.04 0.91
N ALA A 36 -1.64 -4.67 1.43
CA ALA A 36 -1.19 -3.28 1.46
C ALA A 36 -1.12 -2.65 0.06
N ILE A 37 -0.55 -3.37 -0.93
CA ILE A 37 -0.47 -2.92 -2.32
C ILE A 37 -1.86 -2.76 -2.94
N ILE A 38 -2.74 -3.75 -2.74
CA ILE A 38 -4.11 -3.70 -3.27
C ILE A 38 -4.88 -2.52 -2.66
N THR A 39 -4.73 -2.27 -1.36
CA THR A 39 -5.37 -1.12 -0.70
C THR A 39 -4.83 0.21 -1.24
N ALA A 40 -3.51 0.35 -1.34
CA ALA A 40 -2.86 1.61 -1.72
C ALA A 40 -2.97 1.96 -3.22
N LEU A 41 -3.01 0.96 -4.10
CA LEU A 41 -2.93 1.18 -5.55
C LEU A 41 -4.16 0.65 -6.29
N GLY A 42 -5.02 -0.12 -5.62
CA GLY A 42 -6.24 -0.68 -6.22
C GLY A 42 -7.22 0.40 -6.66
N GLY A 43 -7.52 1.38 -5.80
CA GLY A 43 -8.43 2.49 -6.14
C GLY A 43 -7.93 3.32 -7.33
N GLY A 44 -6.64 3.67 -7.32
CA GLY A 44 -5.99 4.35 -8.45
C GLY A 44 -5.99 3.52 -9.73
N SER A 45 -5.76 2.21 -9.63
CA SER A 45 -5.82 1.29 -10.78
C SER A 45 -7.22 1.21 -11.37
N VAL A 46 -8.26 1.07 -10.53
CA VAL A 46 -9.65 1.07 -10.99
C VAL A 46 -9.99 2.40 -11.69
N ARG A 47 -9.61 3.53 -11.09
CA ARG A 47 -9.78 4.85 -11.71
C ARG A 47 -9.09 4.91 -13.09
N ASP A 48 -7.83 4.49 -13.16
CA ASP A 48 -7.03 4.56 -14.39
C ASP A 48 -7.65 3.68 -15.50
N VAL A 49 -8.12 2.48 -15.16
CA VAL A 49 -8.83 1.57 -16.09
C VAL A 49 -10.12 2.20 -16.59
N LEU A 50 -10.96 2.75 -15.70
CA LEU A 50 -12.24 3.35 -16.05
C LEU A 50 -12.09 4.59 -16.95
N LEU A 51 -10.99 5.33 -16.77
CA LEU A 51 -10.66 6.50 -17.59
C LEU A 51 -9.86 6.16 -18.86
N GLY A 52 -9.49 4.89 -19.06
CA GLY A 52 -8.66 4.47 -20.20
C GLY A 52 -7.20 4.96 -20.12
N HIS A 53 -6.71 5.28 -18.92
CA HIS A 53 -5.34 5.75 -18.69
C HIS A 53 -4.39 4.56 -18.55
N TYR A 54 -3.65 4.26 -19.62
CA TYR A 54 -2.63 3.21 -19.64
C TYR A 54 -1.24 3.77 -19.98
N PRO A 55 -0.15 3.13 -19.51
CA PRO A 55 -0.13 2.04 -18.53
C PRO A 55 -0.55 2.52 -17.13
N LEU A 56 -1.00 1.59 -16.28
CA LEU A 56 -1.40 1.90 -14.90
C LEU A 56 -0.27 2.60 -14.14
N THR A 57 -0.64 3.45 -13.18
CA THR A 57 0.33 4.26 -12.42
C THR A 57 1.50 3.45 -11.86
N TRP A 58 1.23 2.28 -11.27
CA TRP A 58 2.25 1.40 -10.67
C TRP A 58 3.10 0.61 -11.68
N VAL A 59 2.62 0.48 -12.93
CA VAL A 59 3.40 -0.10 -14.04
C VAL A 59 4.37 0.93 -14.60
N ARG A 60 3.93 2.19 -14.71
CA ARG A 60 4.79 3.31 -15.11
C ARG A 60 5.83 3.65 -14.03
N HIS A 61 5.43 3.55 -12.76
CA HIS A 61 6.22 3.92 -11.59
C HIS A 61 6.30 2.77 -10.59
N PRO A 62 7.15 1.75 -10.85
CA PRO A 62 7.30 0.59 -9.98
C PRO A 62 7.86 0.95 -8.60
N GLU A 63 8.50 2.11 -8.44
CA GLU A 63 8.95 2.64 -7.15
C GLU A 63 7.83 2.76 -6.12
N TYR A 64 6.57 2.98 -6.54
CA TYR A 64 5.44 3.02 -5.63
C TYR A 64 5.14 1.67 -4.99
N LEU A 65 5.40 0.55 -5.69
CA LEU A 65 5.29 -0.78 -5.10
C LEU A 65 6.31 -0.98 -3.99
N LEU A 66 7.54 -0.49 -4.18
CA LEU A 66 8.61 -0.57 -3.18
C LEU A 66 8.28 0.27 -1.95
N ILE A 67 7.78 1.49 -2.15
CA ILE A 67 7.37 2.39 -1.05
C ILE A 67 6.27 1.74 -0.21
N VAL A 68 5.22 1.22 -0.85
CA VAL A 68 4.09 0.59 -0.14
C VAL A 68 4.54 -0.69 0.55
N SER A 69 5.40 -1.51 -0.09
CA SER A 69 5.94 -2.72 0.52
C SER A 69 6.79 -2.41 1.75
N ALA A 70 7.69 -1.42 1.65
CA ALA A 70 8.52 -0.98 2.76
C ALA A 70 7.66 -0.43 3.92
N ALA A 71 6.66 0.40 3.61
CA ALA A 71 5.72 0.90 4.60
C ALA A 71 4.97 -0.25 5.30
N ALA A 72 4.46 -1.22 4.55
CA ALA A 72 3.76 -2.38 5.11
C ALA A 72 4.64 -3.21 6.06
N ILE A 73 5.89 -3.48 5.66
CA ILE A 73 6.87 -4.21 6.49
C ILE A 73 7.16 -3.45 7.78
N ILE A 74 7.42 -2.13 7.69
CA ILE A 74 7.67 -1.27 8.84
C ILE A 74 6.45 -1.28 9.78
N THR A 75 5.25 -1.10 9.23
CA THR A 75 4.00 -1.07 9.99
C THR A 75 3.76 -2.36 10.76
N VAL A 76 3.92 -3.53 10.13
CA VAL A 76 3.71 -4.81 10.83
C VAL A 76 4.83 -5.14 11.80
N SER A 77 6.08 -4.73 11.51
CA SER A 77 7.20 -4.90 12.44
C SER A 77 6.99 -4.08 13.72
N ILE A 78 6.51 -2.84 13.58
CA ILE A 78 6.15 -1.97 14.71
C ILE A 78 4.87 -2.47 15.38
N SER A 79 3.85 -2.92 14.64
CA SER A 79 2.62 -3.45 15.24
C SER A 79 2.84 -4.79 15.95
N GLY A 80 3.89 -5.53 15.60
CA GLY A 80 4.37 -6.67 16.38
C GLY A 80 4.67 -6.31 17.83
N ILE A 81 5.05 -5.05 18.10
CA ILE A 81 5.25 -4.48 19.44
C ILE A 81 3.90 -4.21 20.14
N MET A 82 2.83 -3.94 19.38
CA MET A 82 1.47 -3.70 19.92
C MET A 82 0.73 -4.97 20.36
N LYS A 83 1.33 -6.16 20.28
CA LYS A 83 0.76 -7.40 20.87
C LYS A 83 0.61 -7.36 22.40
N HIS A 84 0.95 -6.25 23.06
CA HIS A 84 0.81 -6.00 24.50
C HIS A 84 -0.32 -5.03 24.88
N PHE A 85 -1.26 -4.70 23.97
CA PHE A 85 -2.51 -4.01 24.30
C PHE A 85 -3.72 -4.92 24.09
#